data_AF-A0A838P2V8-F1
#
_entry.id   AF-A0A838P2V8-F1
#
_cell.length_a   1.000
_cell.length_b   1.000
_cell.length_c   1.000
_cell.angle_alpha   90.00
_cell.angle_beta   90.00
_cell.angle_gamma   90.00
#
_symmetry.space_group_name_H-M   'P 1'
#
loop_
_entity.id
_entity.type
_entity.pdbx_description
1 polymer ?
#
loop_
_entity_poly.entity_id
_entity_poly.type
_entity_poly.pdbx_seq_one_letter_code
_entity_poly.pdbx_strand_id
1 'polypeptide(L)'
;MRKLTFAAAALLLGVAAGCGDREGGEGGTGDGTDTLSRAPAAMPEAQQSPQAPADAGDFAFGQRQEFLASIRQRLATMDQEIEQLTAQAKSTGGSVSDRALANIRAARQAVNRNLGRVDNATAANWQKIRNAVTDAVDALADAAERAQPK
;
A
#
# COMPACT_ATOMS: atom_id res chain seq x y z
N MET A 1 -39.39 17.13 7.21
CA MET A 1 -39.59 17.41 5.77
C MET A 1 -38.39 18.16 5.23
N ARG A 2 -37.56 17.50 4.41
CA ARG A 2 -36.88 18.05 3.23
C ARG A 2 -36.21 16.87 2.52
N LYS A 3 -36.59 16.71 1.25
CA LYS A 3 -36.33 15.58 0.37
C LYS A 3 -35.32 16.03 -0.71
N LEU A 4 -34.65 15.04 -1.32
CA LEU A 4 -34.10 15.01 -2.70
C LEU A 4 -32.82 15.85 -2.91
N THR A 5 -31.80 15.42 -3.66
CA THR A 5 -31.75 14.55 -4.85
C THR A 5 -30.30 14.11 -5.08
N PHE A 6 -30.04 12.81 -5.27
CA PHE A 6 -28.79 12.31 -5.86
C PHE A 6 -28.98 12.22 -7.37
N ALA A 7 -28.12 12.92 -8.13
CA ALA A 7 -28.08 12.82 -9.58
C ALA A 7 -27.07 11.74 -9.99
N ALA A 8 -27.57 10.68 -10.61
CA ALA A 8 -26.79 9.68 -11.31
C ALA A 8 -26.40 10.22 -12.70
N ALA A 9 -25.16 10.02 -13.12
CA ALA A 9 -24.71 10.27 -14.48
C ALA A 9 -23.84 9.11 -14.96
N ALA A 10 -24.15 8.66 -16.19
CA ALA A 10 -23.86 7.37 -16.77
C ALA A 10 -22.40 7.16 -17.20
N LEU A 11 -21.92 5.92 -17.02
CA LEU A 11 -20.70 5.38 -17.62
C LEU A 11 -21.00 4.88 -19.04
N LEU A 12 -20.25 5.33 -20.03
CA LEU A 12 -20.23 4.78 -21.38
C LEU A 12 -18.98 3.90 -21.54
N LEU A 13 -19.19 2.59 -21.69
CA LEU A 13 -18.19 1.60 -22.08
C LEU A 13 -18.07 1.55 -23.61
N GLY A 14 -16.88 1.88 -24.14
CA GLY A 14 -16.50 1.61 -25.52
C GLY A 14 -15.64 0.35 -25.61
N VAL A 15 -16.18 -0.72 -26.18
CA VAL A 15 -15.43 -1.93 -26.54
C VAL A 15 -15.00 -1.79 -28.00
N ALA A 16 -13.70 -1.67 -28.24
CA ALA A 16 -13.12 -1.83 -29.57
C ALA A 16 -12.52 -3.23 -29.68
N ALA A 17 -13.21 -4.08 -30.44
CA ALA A 17 -12.70 -5.36 -30.93
C ALA A 17 -11.63 -5.11 -32.00
N GLY A 18 -10.46 -5.73 -31.83
CA GLY A 18 -9.40 -5.76 -32.83
C GLY A 18 -8.86 -7.18 -32.96
N CYS A 19 -9.63 -8.06 -33.62
CA CYS A 19 -9.13 -9.31 -34.17
C CYS A 19 -8.42 -9.00 -35.50
N GLY A 20 -7.16 -9.41 -35.62
CA GLY A 20 -6.37 -9.35 -36.84
C GLY A 20 -5.54 -10.61 -36.98
N ASP A 21 -6.02 -11.50 -37.83
CA ASP A 21 -5.44 -12.78 -38.27
C ASP A 21 -4.05 -12.61 -38.92
N ARG A 22 -3.11 -13.53 -38.63
CA ARG A 22 -2.18 -14.03 -39.66
C ARG A 22 -1.53 -15.38 -39.30
N GLU A 23 -1.75 -16.32 -40.22
CA GLU A 23 -1.25 -17.69 -40.36
C GLU A 23 0.28 -17.89 -40.27
N GLY A 24 0.67 -19.10 -39.89
CA GLY A 24 1.76 -19.83 -40.57
C GLY A 24 2.64 -20.71 -39.67
N GLY A 25 2.50 -22.03 -39.77
CA GLY A 25 3.58 -22.97 -39.42
C GLY A 25 3.16 -24.25 -38.71
N GLU A 26 2.74 -25.25 -39.48
CA GLU A 26 2.64 -26.65 -39.06
C GLU A 26 4.02 -27.24 -38.72
N GLY A 27 4.05 -28.12 -37.72
CA GLY A 27 5.11 -29.13 -37.60
C GLY A 27 5.44 -29.57 -36.17
N GLY A 28 5.02 -30.79 -35.80
CA GLY A 28 5.73 -31.59 -34.80
C GLY A 28 4.88 -32.08 -33.63
N THR A 29 4.23 -33.24 -33.82
CA THR A 29 3.78 -34.09 -32.73
C THR A 29 5.02 -34.68 -32.02
N GLY A 30 5.18 -34.38 -30.74
CA GLY A 30 6.28 -34.85 -29.90
C GLY A 30 5.85 -34.93 -28.44
N ASP A 31 5.52 -36.15 -28.05
CA ASP A 31 5.48 -36.77 -26.72
C ASP A 31 5.98 -35.98 -25.48
N GLY A 32 5.13 -36.00 -24.45
CA GLY A 32 5.45 -36.00 -23.01
C GLY A 32 6.57 -35.11 -22.46
N THR A 33 6.20 -34.04 -21.74
CA THR A 33 6.73 -33.80 -20.38
C THR A 33 5.94 -32.72 -19.63
N ASP A 34 5.61 -33.08 -18.40
CA ASP A 34 4.95 -32.29 -17.38
C ASP A 34 5.76 -31.05 -16.96
N THR A 35 5.05 -30.06 -16.40
CA THR A 35 5.56 -28.97 -15.53
C THR A 35 6.60 -27.98 -16.09
N LEU A 36 6.15 -26.74 -16.35
CA LEU A 36 6.53 -25.56 -15.54
C LEU A 36 6.03 -24.24 -16.17
N SER A 37 5.19 -23.54 -15.40
CA SER A 37 5.26 -22.08 -15.16
C SER A 37 5.28 -21.11 -16.35
N ARG A 38 4.14 -20.42 -16.55
CA ARG A 38 3.97 -19.01 -16.14
C ARG A 38 2.83 -18.34 -16.92
N ALA A 39 1.63 -18.37 -16.33
CA ALA A 39 0.63 -17.34 -16.59
C ALA A 39 0.89 -16.17 -15.63
N PRO A 40 1.02 -14.90 -16.08
CA PRO A 40 0.87 -13.79 -15.16
C PRO A 40 -0.60 -13.70 -14.75
N ALA A 41 -0.88 -14.09 -13.51
CA ALA A 41 -2.16 -13.88 -12.87
C ALA A 41 -2.51 -12.39 -12.93
N ALA A 42 -3.74 -12.12 -13.37
CA ALA A 42 -4.39 -10.84 -13.23
C ALA A 42 -4.24 -10.33 -11.78
N MET A 43 -3.74 -9.11 -11.65
CA MET A 43 -3.75 -8.40 -10.38
C MET A 43 -5.21 -8.11 -10.00
N PRO A 44 -5.67 -8.45 -8.79
CA PRO A 44 -6.98 -8.01 -8.33
C PRO A 44 -6.96 -6.50 -8.11
N GLU A 45 -8.06 -5.90 -8.51
CA GLU A 45 -8.41 -4.49 -8.40
C GLU A 45 -8.00 -3.85 -7.08
N ALA A 46 -7.43 -2.65 -7.21
CA ALA A 46 -7.19 -1.70 -6.14
C ALA A 46 -8.49 -1.43 -5.37
N GLN A 47 -8.65 -2.13 -4.25
CA GLN A 47 -9.60 -1.74 -3.23
C GLN A 47 -9.10 -0.42 -2.66
N GLN A 48 -9.90 0.62 -2.87
CA GLN A 48 -9.68 1.98 -2.43
C GLN A 48 -9.39 2.00 -0.92
N SER A 49 -8.13 2.07 -0.55
CA SER A 49 -7.70 2.42 0.81
C SER A 49 -8.32 3.77 1.20
N PRO A 50 -8.73 3.96 2.47
CA PRO A 50 -9.14 5.27 2.96
C PRO A 50 -8.02 6.25 2.66
N GLN A 51 -8.34 7.33 1.95
CA GLN A 51 -7.42 8.33 1.42
C GLN A 51 -6.21 8.53 2.34
N ALA A 52 -5.04 8.03 1.91
CA ALA A 52 -3.78 8.41 2.50
C ALA A 52 -3.75 9.95 2.54
N PRO A 53 -3.60 10.58 3.72
CA PRO A 53 -3.58 12.03 3.77
C PRO A 53 -2.38 12.51 2.96
N ALA A 54 -2.69 13.31 1.95
CA ALA A 54 -1.87 14.09 1.03
C ALA A 54 -0.37 13.78 1.01
N ASP A 55 0.11 13.33 -0.15
CA ASP A 55 1.48 13.48 -0.65
C ASP A 55 2.54 13.66 0.45
N ALA A 56 3.32 12.61 0.72
CA ALA A 56 4.70 12.84 1.10
C ALA A 56 5.32 13.62 -0.07
N GLY A 57 5.20 14.94 -0.05
CA GLY A 57 5.48 15.82 -1.17
C GLY A 57 6.87 15.59 -1.73
N ASP A 58 7.16 16.17 -2.88
CA ASP A 58 8.46 16.00 -3.53
C ASP A 58 9.55 16.81 -2.79
N PHE A 59 9.84 16.44 -1.53
CA PHE A 59 10.79 17.11 -0.67
C PHE A 59 12.18 16.95 -1.27
N ALA A 60 12.86 18.08 -1.49
CA ALA A 60 14.26 18.10 -1.89
C ALA A 60 15.18 17.82 -0.67
N PHE A 61 16.46 17.53 -0.92
CA PHE A 61 17.43 17.25 0.15
C PHE A 61 17.53 18.39 1.19
N GLY A 62 17.39 19.65 0.74
CA GLY A 62 17.36 20.82 1.62
C GLY A 62 16.18 20.82 2.60
N GLN A 63 15.09 20.13 2.27
CA GLN A 63 13.85 20.06 3.06
C GLN A 63 13.76 18.80 3.91
N ARG A 64 14.86 18.06 4.11
CA ARG A 64 14.86 16.79 4.85
C ARG A 64 14.30 16.89 6.27
N GLN A 65 14.48 18.03 6.93
CA GLN A 65 13.96 18.27 8.28
C GLN A 65 12.43 18.49 8.27
N GLU A 66 11.91 19.17 7.24
CA GLU A 66 10.46 19.33 7.03
C GLU A 66 9.83 17.98 6.72
N PHE A 67 10.47 17.17 5.86
CA PHE A 67 10.07 15.78 5.62
C PHE A 67 10.01 14.99 6.93
N LEU A 68 11.07 15.01 7.75
CA LEU A 68 11.08 14.33 9.04
C LEU A 68 9.95 14.79 9.97
N ALA A 69 9.70 16.10 10.03
CA ALA A 69 8.61 16.65 10.84
C ALA A 69 7.24 16.12 10.36
N SER A 70 7.01 16.12 9.04
CA SER A 70 5.77 15.60 8.45
C SER A 70 5.55 14.11 8.76
N ILE A 71 6.60 13.29 8.64
CA ILE A 71 6.53 11.86 8.95
C ILE A 71 6.30 11.63 10.44
N ARG A 72 6.96 12.39 11.32
CA ARG A 72 6.74 12.29 12.78
C ARG A 72 5.31 12.65 13.15
N GLN A 73 4.73 13.67 12.53
CA GLN A 73 3.33 14.03 12.75
C GLN A 73 2.39 12.90 12.31
N ARG A 74 2.60 12.35 11.10
CA ARG A 74 1.79 11.23 10.60
C ARG A 74 1.92 10.00 11.51
N LEU A 75 3.12 9.72 12.01
CA LEU A 75 3.37 8.61 12.95
C LEU A 75 2.71 8.82 14.30
N ALA A 76 2.65 10.04 14.82
CA ALA A 76 1.94 10.32 16.06
C ALA A 76 0.45 9.95 15.97
N THR A 77 -0.19 10.25 14.83
CA THR A 77 -1.58 9.83 14.56
C THR A 77 -1.71 8.31 14.48
N MET A 78 -0.86 7.65 13.70
CA MET A 78 -0.89 6.18 13.59
C MET A 78 -0.60 5.47 14.92
N ASP A 79 0.30 6.00 15.75
CA ASP A 79 0.62 5.43 17.05
C ASP A 79 -0.61 5.45 17.97
N GLN A 80 -1.43 6.50 17.92
CA GLN A 80 -2.71 6.56 18.64
C GLN A 80 -3.73 5.53 18.14
N GLU A 81 -3.82 5.32 16.83
CA GLU A 81 -4.71 4.31 16.23
C GLU A 81 -4.27 2.88 16.62
N ILE A 82 -2.96 2.61 16.59
CA ILE A 82 -2.37 1.33 16.98
C ILE A 82 -2.60 1.04 18.47
N GLU A 83 -2.50 2.07 19.32
CA GLU A 83 -2.79 1.93 20.75
C GLU A 83 -4.25 1.56 20.99
N GLN A 84 -5.18 2.21 20.28
CA GLN A 84 -6.61 1.88 20.33
C GLN A 84 -6.88 0.45 19.87
N LEU A 85 -6.29 0.02 18.75
CA LEU A 85 -6.40 -1.37 18.27
C LEU A 85 -5.87 -2.37 19.32
N THR A 86 -4.75 -2.05 19.94
CA THR A 86 -4.15 -2.91 20.98
C THR A 86 -5.04 -2.97 22.23
N ALA A 87 -5.66 -1.86 22.61
CA ALA A 87 -6.59 -1.82 23.73
C ALA A 87 -7.88 -2.61 23.43
N GLN A 88 -8.44 -2.48 22.23
CA GLN A 88 -9.60 -3.24 21.76
C GLN A 88 -9.32 -4.75 21.72
N ALA A 89 -8.12 -5.14 21.25
CA ALA A 89 -7.67 -6.53 21.26
C ALA A 89 -7.73 -7.16 22.66
N LYS A 90 -7.30 -6.40 23.67
CA LYS A 90 -7.30 -6.82 25.08
C LYS A 90 -8.69 -6.85 25.69
N SER A 91 -9.53 -5.87 25.38
CA SER A 91 -10.85 -5.72 26.02
C SER A 91 -11.92 -6.64 25.41
N THR A 92 -11.84 -6.89 24.10
CA THR A 92 -12.87 -7.61 23.34
C THR A 92 -12.45 -9.05 23.02
N GLY A 93 -11.22 -9.45 23.38
CA GLY A 93 -10.79 -10.85 23.41
C GLY A 93 -10.87 -11.55 22.04
N GLY A 94 -10.22 -10.99 21.01
CA GLY A 94 -10.10 -11.65 19.70
C GLY A 94 -10.49 -10.80 18.48
N SER A 95 -10.89 -9.54 18.68
CA SER A 95 -11.19 -8.59 17.60
C SER A 95 -9.98 -8.28 16.73
N VAL A 96 -8.77 -8.34 17.31
CA VAL A 96 -7.49 -8.19 16.59
C VAL A 96 -6.61 -9.40 16.90
N SER A 97 -6.09 -10.05 15.86
CA SER A 97 -5.23 -11.22 16.03
C SER A 97 -3.82 -10.85 16.51
N ASP A 98 -3.18 -11.73 17.30
CA ASP A 98 -1.77 -11.56 17.71
C ASP A 98 -0.82 -11.41 16.52
N ARG A 99 -1.13 -12.09 15.40
CA ARG A 99 -0.40 -11.96 14.14
C ARG A 99 -0.49 -10.54 13.59
N ALA A 100 -1.68 -9.92 13.62
CA ALA A 100 -1.86 -8.55 13.18
C ALA A 100 -1.06 -7.57 14.05
N LEU A 101 -1.09 -7.74 15.38
CA LEU A 101 -0.28 -6.94 16.30
C LEU A 101 1.24 -7.13 16.06
N ALA A 102 1.68 -8.35 15.76
CA ALA A 102 3.07 -8.62 15.40
C ALA A 102 3.48 -7.93 14.10
N ASN A 103 2.62 -7.93 13.08
CA ASN A 103 2.86 -7.24 11.81
C ASN A 103 2.98 -5.72 12.00
N ILE A 104 2.08 -5.11 12.78
CA ILE A 104 2.14 -3.68 13.12
C ILE A 104 3.48 -3.35 13.78
N ARG A 105 3.91 -4.15 14.78
CA ARG A 105 5.20 -3.93 15.46
C ARG A 105 6.38 -4.03 14.49
N ALA A 106 6.37 -5.02 13.60
CA ALA A 106 7.41 -5.19 12.60
C ALA A 106 7.48 -4.00 11.62
N ALA A 107 6.32 -3.53 11.15
CA ALA A 107 6.22 -2.35 10.29
C ALA A 107 6.71 -1.09 11.03
N ARG A 108 6.34 -0.89 12.30
CA ARG A 108 6.80 0.25 13.11
C ARG A 108 8.31 0.26 13.29
N GLN A 109 8.92 -0.91 13.51
CA GLN A 109 10.37 -1.05 13.57
C GLN A 109 11.03 -0.73 12.22
N ALA A 110 10.42 -1.12 11.09
CA ALA A 110 10.93 -0.77 9.77
C ALA A 110 10.93 0.74 9.53
N VAL A 111 9.86 1.43 9.92
CA VAL A 111 9.80 2.90 9.90
C VAL A 111 10.96 3.50 10.71
N ASN A 112 11.15 3.06 11.95
CA ASN A 112 12.21 3.60 12.82
C ASN A 112 13.62 3.40 12.23
N ARG A 113 13.89 2.23 11.63
CA ARG A 113 15.16 1.98 10.94
C ARG A 113 15.36 2.92 9.75
N ASN A 114 14.32 3.16 8.95
CA ASN A 114 14.43 4.05 7.80
C ASN A 114 14.55 5.53 8.20
N LEU A 115 13.86 5.96 9.26
CA LEU A 115 14.00 7.32 9.81
C LEU A 115 15.43 7.60 10.29
N GLY A 116 16.09 6.65 10.94
CA GLY A 116 17.50 6.81 11.35
C GLY A 116 18.48 7.00 10.18
N ARG A 117 18.07 6.65 8.95
CA ARG A 117 18.88 6.84 7.74
C ARG A 117 18.74 8.26 7.17
N VAL A 118 17.67 8.99 7.52
CA VAL A 118 17.43 10.35 7.02
C VAL A 118 18.50 11.33 7.50
N ASP A 119 18.95 11.20 8.75
CA ASP A 119 19.98 12.09 9.32
C ASP A 119 21.32 11.97 8.60
N ASN A 120 21.61 10.79 8.04
CA ASN A 120 22.83 10.47 7.28
C ASN A 120 22.62 10.53 5.76
N ALA A 121 21.47 11.03 5.30
CA ALA A 121 21.21 11.16 3.88
C ALA A 121 22.13 12.22 3.26
N THR A 122 22.50 12.00 2.00
CA THR A 122 23.19 12.95 1.13
C THR A 122 22.28 13.30 -0.03
N ALA A 123 22.56 14.40 -0.74
CA ALA A 123 21.78 14.77 -1.93
C ALA A 123 21.70 13.62 -2.95
N ALA A 124 22.77 12.83 -3.11
CA ALA A 124 22.84 11.74 -4.08
C ALA A 124 21.98 10.52 -3.71
N ASN A 125 21.75 10.26 -2.41
CA ASN A 125 20.95 9.11 -1.96
C ASN A 125 19.58 9.51 -1.36
N TRP A 126 19.29 10.81 -1.33
CA TRP A 126 18.12 11.39 -0.67
C TRP A 126 16.82 10.78 -1.17
N GLN A 127 16.60 10.76 -2.48
CA GLN A 127 15.36 10.25 -3.08
C GLN A 127 15.11 8.79 -2.68
N LYS A 128 16.15 7.97 -2.67
CA LYS A 128 16.06 6.57 -2.25
C LYS A 128 15.67 6.43 -0.77
N ILE A 129 16.24 7.26 0.10
CA ILE A 129 15.93 7.24 1.54
C ILE A 129 14.51 7.74 1.80
N ARG A 130 14.12 8.84 1.15
CA ARG A 130 12.76 9.38 1.22
C ARG A 130 11.72 8.32 0.84
N ASN A 131 11.90 7.69 -0.32
CA ASN A 131 11.00 6.63 -0.78
C ASN A 131 10.96 5.46 0.22
N ALA A 132 12.10 5.00 0.72
CA ALA A 132 12.14 3.92 1.70
C ALA A 132 11.44 4.27 3.03
N VAL A 133 11.45 5.53 3.45
CA VAL A 133 10.68 6.01 4.62
C VAL A 133 9.19 6.03 4.29
N THR A 134 8.80 6.60 3.15
CA THR A 134 7.40 6.65 2.69
C THR A 134 6.80 5.24 2.59
N ASP A 135 7.48 4.33 1.89
CA ASP A 135 7.05 2.94 1.74
C ASP A 135 6.88 2.23 3.09
N ALA A 136 7.79 2.48 4.04
CA ALA A 136 7.70 1.89 5.38
C ALA A 136 6.53 2.46 6.19
N VAL A 137 6.22 3.75 6.03
CA VAL A 137 5.09 4.41 6.68
C VAL A 137 3.78 3.91 6.08
N ASP A 138 3.70 3.79 4.77
CA ASP A 138 2.52 3.26 4.10
C ASP A 138 2.31 1.80 4.48
N ALA A 139 3.35 0.97 4.52
CA ALA A 139 3.27 -0.41 5.03
C ALA A 139 2.78 -0.51 6.49
N LEU A 140 3.09 0.49 7.34
CA LEU A 140 2.58 0.55 8.71
C LEU A 140 1.09 0.88 8.73
N ALA A 141 0.65 1.87 7.96
CA ALA A 141 -0.76 2.23 7.81
C ALA A 141 -1.57 1.01 7.32
N ASP A 142 -1.06 0.36 6.28
CA ASP A 142 -1.57 -0.88 5.71
C ASP A 142 -1.69 -2.04 6.72
N ALA A 143 -0.72 -2.16 7.63
CA ALA A 143 -0.74 -3.18 8.67
C ALA A 143 -1.77 -2.85 9.75
N ALA A 144 -1.93 -1.57 10.11
CA ALA A 144 -2.93 -1.10 11.06
C ALA A 144 -4.35 -1.25 10.51
N GLU A 145 -4.58 -0.89 9.24
CA GLU A 145 -5.88 -1.04 8.57
C GLU A 145 -6.31 -2.52 8.52
N ARG A 146 -5.43 -3.42 8.09
CA ARG A 146 -5.73 -4.87 8.06
C ARG A 146 -5.95 -5.49 9.44
N ALA A 147 -5.49 -4.83 10.49
CA ALA A 147 -5.71 -5.25 11.87
C ALA A 147 -7.05 -4.80 12.43
N GLN A 148 -7.77 -3.91 11.75
CA GLN A 148 -9.08 -3.47 12.21
C GLN A 148 -10.06 -4.66 12.27
N PRO A 149 -10.89 -4.75 13.33
CA PRO A 149 -11.94 -5.74 13.39
C PRO A 149 -12.94 -5.50 12.24
N LYS A 150 -13.37 -6.59 11.60
CA LYS A 150 -14.41 -6.57 10.56
C LYS A 150 -15.80 -6.63 11.15
#